data_AF-A0A6J4TVY8-F1
#
_entry.id   AF-A0A6J4TVY8-F1
#
_cell.length_a   1.000
_cell.length_b   1.000
_cell.length_c   1.000
_cell.angle_alpha   90.00
_cell.angle_beta   90.00
_cell.angle_gamma   90.00
#
_symmetry.space_group_name_H-M   'P 1'
#
loop_
_entity.id
_entity.type
_entity.pdbx_description
1 polymer ?
#
loop_
_entity_poly.entity_id
_entity_poly.type
_entity_poly.pdbx_seq_one_letter_code
_entity_poly.pdbx_strand_id
1 'polypeptide(L)'
;MLMAGLASVLRGGSVLRFSAYVLVAALFHKTAVMALPLVLFAGERNRVITIIAGLAIFVLLYDALLAESVDGLIHNYIQAEYNSQGAAVRVGMSVIAALIFLSRPDRFGFSTFELRVWRYFSYASLGFLVLLFVLPSSTAVDRMALYTFPLQLAVLSRVPLAFPQQGSRALVVGYSLAVQLVWLNFASHAGYWVRTTSIRSKRSVRLRALRYRGYGALPTMLRD
;
A
#
# COMPACT_ATOMS: atom_id res chain seq x y z
N MET A 1 -10.94 5.45 -0.47
CA MET A 1 -12.30 4.99 -0.88
C MET A 1 -12.46 3.49 -0.69
N LEU A 2 -11.56 2.64 -1.19
CA LEU A 2 -11.62 1.18 -0.98
C LEU A 2 -11.66 0.75 0.49
N MET A 3 -10.86 1.37 1.37
CA MET A 3 -10.89 1.07 2.81
C MET A 3 -12.21 1.43 3.48
N ALA A 4 -12.87 2.49 3.03
CA ALA A 4 -14.19 2.88 3.54
C ALA A 4 -15.25 1.87 3.08
N GLY A 5 -15.16 1.42 1.82
CA GLY A 5 -15.98 0.32 1.32
C GLY A 5 -15.77 -0.97 2.11
N LEU A 6 -14.52 -1.37 2.34
CA LEU A 6 -14.19 -2.56 3.12
C LEU A 6 -14.75 -2.47 4.54
N ALA A 7 -14.55 -1.35 5.23
CA ALA A 7 -15.11 -1.11 6.55
C ALA A 7 -16.66 -1.17 6.55
N SER A 8 -17.32 -0.69 5.50
CA SER A 8 -18.78 -0.74 5.39
C SER A 8 -19.31 -2.16 5.34
N VAL A 9 -18.63 -3.06 4.62
CA VAL A 9 -19.03 -4.46 4.48
C VAL A 9 -18.67 -5.27 5.72
N LEU A 10 -17.51 -5.01 6.34
CA LEU A 10 -17.14 -5.67 7.60
C LEU A 10 -18.08 -5.31 8.76
N ARG A 11 -18.74 -4.14 8.72
CA ARG A 11 -19.78 -3.72 9.68
C ARG A 11 -21.20 -4.23 9.36
N GLY A 12 -21.34 -5.15 8.40
CA GLY A 12 -22.64 -5.72 8.01
C GLY A 12 -23.37 -4.96 6.89
N GLY A 13 -22.70 -4.02 6.22
CA GLY A 13 -23.23 -3.38 5.01
C GLY A 13 -23.37 -4.35 3.84
N SER A 14 -24.23 -4.01 2.88
CA SER A 14 -24.44 -4.83 1.69
C SER A 14 -23.25 -4.75 0.72
N VAL A 15 -23.01 -5.85 0.00
CA VAL A 15 -22.04 -5.93 -1.09
C VAL A 15 -22.27 -4.82 -2.13
N LEU A 16 -23.54 -4.44 -2.37
CA LEU A 16 -23.88 -3.36 -3.30
C LEU A 16 -23.27 -2.00 -2.89
N ARG A 17 -23.27 -1.69 -1.58
CA ARG A 17 -22.63 -0.47 -1.07
C ARG A 17 -21.13 -0.51 -1.30
N PHE A 18 -20.50 -1.67 -1.11
CA PHE A 18 -19.09 -1.85 -1.45
C PHE A 18 -18.83 -1.69 -2.95
N SER A 19 -19.66 -2.26 -3.82
CA SER A 19 -19.56 -2.07 -5.27
C SER A 19 -19.65 -0.60 -5.66
N ALA A 20 -20.50 0.20 -5.01
CA ALA A 20 -20.55 1.65 -5.23
C ALA A 20 -19.25 2.35 -4.83
N TYR A 21 -18.64 1.99 -3.68
CA TYR A 21 -17.32 2.51 -3.30
C TYR A 21 -16.22 2.10 -4.29
N VAL A 22 -16.28 0.89 -4.83
CA VAL A 22 -15.32 0.42 -5.85
C VAL A 22 -15.52 1.19 -7.16
N LEU A 23 -16.76 1.43 -7.58
CA LEU A 23 -17.05 2.25 -8.77
C LEU A 23 -16.45 3.65 -8.63
N VAL A 24 -16.70 4.32 -7.50
CA VAL A 24 -16.13 5.65 -7.27
C VAL A 24 -14.60 5.59 -7.23
N ALA A 25 -14.00 4.57 -6.62
CA ALA A 25 -12.55 4.40 -6.62
C ALA A 25 -11.98 4.14 -8.03
N ALA A 26 -12.71 3.41 -8.87
CA ALA A 26 -12.31 3.08 -10.24
C ALA A 26 -12.28 4.30 -11.17
N LEU A 27 -13.10 5.33 -10.89
CA LEU A 27 -13.04 6.62 -11.59
C LEU A 27 -11.69 7.32 -11.40
N PHE A 28 -11.04 7.15 -10.24
CA PHE A 28 -9.71 7.71 -9.99
C PHE A 28 -8.59 6.78 -10.43
N HIS A 29 -8.80 5.47 -10.26
CA HIS A 29 -7.79 4.48 -10.59
C HIS A 29 -8.44 3.18 -11.06
N LYS A 30 -8.40 2.94 -12.37
CA LYS A 30 -9.07 1.81 -13.04
C LYS A 30 -8.78 0.45 -12.37
N THR A 31 -7.55 0.23 -11.89
CA THR A 31 -7.19 -1.05 -11.24
C THR A 31 -7.92 -1.31 -9.92
N ALA A 32 -8.63 -0.32 -9.34
CA ALA A 32 -9.42 -0.49 -8.12
C ALA A 32 -10.54 -1.52 -8.26
N VAL A 33 -10.99 -1.79 -9.50
CA VAL A 33 -11.96 -2.85 -9.82
C VAL A 33 -11.45 -4.23 -9.35
N MET A 34 -10.14 -4.43 -9.25
CA MET A 34 -9.55 -5.70 -8.78
C MET A 34 -9.86 -6.01 -7.31
N ALA A 35 -10.29 -5.03 -6.51
CA ALA A 35 -10.70 -5.26 -5.13
C ALA A 35 -12.09 -5.92 -5.00
N LEU A 36 -12.94 -5.86 -6.06
CA LEU A 36 -14.30 -6.42 -6.05
C LEU A 36 -14.32 -7.94 -5.78
N PRO A 37 -13.60 -8.77 -6.55
CA PRO A 37 -13.63 -10.22 -6.38
C PRO A 37 -13.23 -10.66 -4.96
N LEU A 38 -12.24 -10.00 -4.37
CA LEU A 38 -11.70 -10.35 -3.05
C LEU A 38 -12.75 -10.29 -1.93
N VAL A 39 -13.71 -9.38 -2.03
CA VAL A 39 -14.78 -9.20 -1.04
C VAL A 39 -16.06 -9.93 -1.44
N LEU A 40 -16.35 -10.03 -2.75
CA LEU A 40 -17.51 -10.73 -3.28
C LEU A 40 -17.56 -12.21 -2.86
N PHE A 41 -16.42 -12.90 -2.93
CA PHE A 41 -16.35 -14.32 -2.54
C PHE A 41 -16.55 -14.54 -1.04
N ALA A 42 -16.48 -13.50 -0.21
CA ALA A 42 -16.64 -13.61 1.22
C ALA A 42 -18.10 -13.74 1.70
N GLY A 43 -19.09 -13.35 0.89
CA GLY A 43 -20.52 -13.36 1.27
C GLY A 43 -21.13 -14.76 1.41
N GLU A 44 -21.94 -14.99 2.46
CA GLU A 44 -22.69 -16.25 2.66
C GLU A 44 -24.10 -16.24 2.05
N ARG A 45 -24.78 -15.09 2.10
CA ARG A 45 -26.19 -15.03 1.71
C ARG A 45 -26.32 -15.08 0.19
N ASN A 46 -27.08 -16.05 -0.30
CA ASN A 46 -27.27 -16.33 -1.72
C ASN A 46 -25.95 -16.34 -2.49
N ARG A 47 -24.95 -17.09 -1.99
CA ARG A 47 -23.57 -17.10 -2.50
C ARG A 47 -23.47 -17.16 -4.03
N VAL A 48 -24.29 -18.01 -4.67
CA VAL A 48 -24.33 -18.13 -6.13
C VAL A 48 -24.79 -16.83 -6.79
N ILE A 49 -25.89 -16.23 -6.32
CA ILE A 49 -26.42 -14.96 -6.86
C ILE A 49 -25.42 -13.82 -6.61
N THR A 50 -24.83 -13.74 -5.43
CA THR A 50 -23.83 -12.71 -5.09
C THR A 50 -22.58 -12.85 -5.95
N ILE A 51 -22.12 -14.08 -6.21
CA ILE A 51 -21.01 -14.33 -7.12
C ILE A 51 -21.39 -13.96 -8.55
N ILE A 52 -22.55 -14.41 -9.07
CA ILE A 52 -22.99 -14.12 -10.43
C ILE A 52 -23.17 -12.60 -10.63
N ALA A 53 -23.89 -11.93 -9.73
CA ALA A 53 -24.09 -10.48 -9.79
C ALA A 53 -22.75 -9.74 -9.63
N GLY A 54 -21.88 -10.22 -8.75
CA GLY A 54 -20.54 -9.68 -8.59
C GLY A 54 -19.67 -9.83 -9.82
N LEU A 55 -19.72 -10.99 -10.49
CA LEU A 55 -19.00 -11.26 -11.72
C LEU A 55 -19.56 -10.44 -12.88
N ALA A 56 -20.88 -10.32 -12.98
CA ALA A 56 -21.55 -9.47 -13.97
C ALA A 56 -21.16 -8.00 -13.78
N ILE A 57 -21.14 -7.49 -12.54
CA ILE A 57 -20.65 -6.15 -12.23
C ILE A 57 -19.16 -6.02 -12.57
N PHE A 58 -18.34 -7.01 -12.24
CA PHE A 58 -16.92 -6.99 -12.58
C PHE A 58 -16.69 -6.92 -14.10
N VAL A 59 -17.42 -7.73 -14.88
CA VAL A 59 -17.35 -7.72 -16.35
C VAL A 59 -17.83 -6.38 -16.90
N LEU A 60 -18.94 -5.84 -16.39
CA LEU A 60 -19.46 -4.54 -16.79
C LEU A 60 -18.44 -3.42 -16.52
N LEU A 61 -17.82 -3.42 -15.33
CA LEU A 61 -16.80 -2.44 -14.97
C LEU A 61 -15.50 -2.65 -15.74
N TYR A 62 -15.16 -3.89 -16.05
CA TYR A 62 -14.01 -4.21 -16.89
C TYR A 62 -14.20 -3.64 -18.29
N ASP A 63 -15.35 -3.88 -18.91
CA ASP A 63 -15.67 -3.37 -20.25
C ASP A 63 -15.74 -1.83 -20.26
N ALA A 64 -16.48 -1.25 -19.31
CA ALA A 64 -16.69 0.20 -19.27
C ALA A 64 -15.44 1.02 -18.88
N LEU A 65 -14.53 0.47 -18.07
CA LEU A 65 -13.42 1.25 -17.50
C LEU A 65 -12.04 0.70 -17.86
N LEU A 66 -11.86 -0.62 -17.96
CA LEU A 66 -10.55 -1.23 -18.15
C LEU A 66 -10.25 -1.52 -19.62
N ALA A 67 -11.21 -1.98 -20.42
CA ALA A 67 -10.98 -2.57 -21.75
C ALA A 67 -10.06 -1.71 -22.65
N GLU A 68 -10.39 -0.44 -22.87
CA GLU A 68 -9.57 0.47 -23.70
C GLU A 68 -8.17 0.75 -23.12
N SER A 69 -8.01 0.62 -21.80
CA SER A 69 -6.74 0.82 -21.11
C SER A 69 -5.92 -0.45 -20.96
N VAL A 70 -6.47 -1.63 -21.21
CA VAL A 70 -5.73 -2.90 -21.11
C VAL A 70 -4.65 -2.94 -22.17
N ASP A 71 -4.90 -2.51 -23.41
CA ASP A 71 -3.89 -2.48 -24.47
C ASP A 71 -2.73 -1.54 -24.14
N GLY A 72 -3.05 -0.36 -23.59
CA GLY A 72 -2.04 0.54 -23.03
C GLY A 72 -1.31 -0.04 -21.82
N LEU A 73 -1.97 -0.84 -20.98
CA LEU A 73 -1.35 -1.51 -19.83
C LEU A 73 -0.39 -2.62 -20.30
N ILE A 74 -0.79 -3.42 -21.27
CA ILE A 74 0.02 -4.50 -21.84
C ILE A 74 1.26 -3.90 -22.51
N HIS A 75 1.10 -2.87 -23.35
CA HIS A 75 2.23 -2.22 -24.00
C HIS A 75 3.18 -1.55 -23.00
N ASN A 76 2.65 -0.77 -22.05
CA ASN A 76 3.48 0.00 -21.13
C ASN A 76 4.06 -0.80 -19.95
N TYR A 77 3.46 -1.92 -19.54
CA TYR A 77 3.92 -2.69 -18.37
C TYR A 77 4.55 -4.02 -18.75
N ILE A 78 4.01 -4.72 -19.75
CA ILE A 78 4.48 -6.07 -20.12
C ILE A 78 5.62 -5.97 -21.14
N GLN A 79 5.50 -5.10 -22.17
CA GLN A 79 6.54 -4.99 -23.19
C GLN A 79 7.72 -4.09 -22.79
N ALA A 80 7.51 -3.16 -21.86
CA ALA A 80 8.56 -2.25 -21.39
C ALA A 80 9.41 -2.78 -20.21
N GLU A 81 9.23 -4.04 -19.79
CA GLU A 81 9.94 -4.68 -18.66
C GLU A 81 10.10 -3.78 -17.40
N TYR A 82 9.06 -3.01 -17.07
CA TYR A 82 9.18 -2.00 -16.02
C TYR A 82 9.27 -2.67 -14.64
N ASN A 83 10.45 -2.54 -14.02
CA ASN A 83 10.74 -3.17 -12.73
C ASN A 83 10.53 -2.21 -11.54
N SER A 84 9.60 -2.56 -10.64
CA SER A 84 9.41 -1.81 -9.39
C SER A 84 10.38 -2.34 -8.35
N GLN A 85 11.41 -1.54 -8.02
CA GLN A 85 12.47 -1.91 -7.07
C GLN A 85 11.95 -2.35 -5.68
N GLY A 86 10.72 -1.98 -5.33
CA GLY A 86 10.10 -2.34 -4.04
C GLY A 86 9.03 -3.43 -4.11
N ALA A 87 8.74 -3.99 -5.30
CA ALA A 87 7.65 -4.94 -5.49
C ALA A 87 7.81 -6.19 -4.60
N ALA A 88 8.98 -6.82 -4.65
CA ALA A 88 9.26 -8.04 -3.89
C ALA A 88 9.14 -7.80 -2.38
N VAL A 89 9.63 -6.66 -1.88
CA VAL A 89 9.54 -6.31 -0.46
C VAL A 89 8.08 -6.12 -0.04
N ARG A 90 7.28 -5.37 -0.81
CA ARG A 90 5.86 -5.10 -0.51
C ARG A 90 4.98 -6.35 -0.58
N VAL A 91 5.21 -7.20 -1.57
CA VAL A 91 4.55 -8.51 -1.67
C VAL A 91 4.97 -9.38 -0.48
N GLY A 92 6.27 -9.45 -0.17
CA GLY A 92 6.79 -10.18 0.98
C GLY A 92 6.20 -9.75 2.31
N MET A 93 6.03 -8.44 2.53
CA MET A 93 5.37 -7.90 3.72
C MET A 93 3.92 -8.40 3.86
N SER A 94 3.17 -8.41 2.76
CA SER A 94 1.79 -8.90 2.74
C SER A 94 1.72 -10.42 2.92
N VAL A 95 2.69 -11.17 2.38
CA VAL A 95 2.85 -12.61 2.60
C VAL A 95 3.14 -12.92 4.06
N ILE A 96 4.02 -12.17 4.73
CA ILE A 96 4.28 -12.35 6.16
C ILE A 96 3.00 -12.18 6.98
N ALA A 97 2.22 -11.12 6.72
CA ALA A 97 0.93 -10.93 7.37
C ALA A 97 -0.06 -12.07 7.06
N ALA A 98 -0.08 -12.55 5.82
CA ALA A 98 -0.92 -13.67 5.41
C ALA A 98 -0.57 -14.96 6.16
N LEU A 99 0.73 -15.30 6.29
CA LEU A 99 1.20 -16.49 6.98
C LEU A 99 0.90 -16.41 8.49
N ILE A 100 1.11 -15.26 9.11
CA ILE A 100 0.76 -15.01 10.51
C ILE A 100 -0.73 -15.26 10.74
N PHE A 101 -1.59 -14.72 9.87
CA PHE A 101 -3.03 -14.93 9.96
C PHE A 101 -3.44 -16.39 9.76
N LEU A 102 -2.93 -17.04 8.71
CA LEU A 102 -3.29 -18.42 8.36
C LEU A 102 -2.81 -19.45 9.39
N SER A 103 -1.78 -19.12 10.19
CA SER A 103 -1.30 -20.01 11.24
C SER A 103 -2.32 -20.26 12.35
N ARG A 104 -3.10 -19.24 12.74
CA ARG A 104 -4.10 -19.30 13.84
C ARG A 104 -5.27 -18.34 13.59
N PRO A 105 -6.06 -18.52 12.51
CA PRO A 105 -7.08 -17.55 12.12
C PRO A 105 -8.11 -17.29 13.22
N ASP A 106 -8.50 -18.33 13.96
CA ASP A 106 -9.56 -18.26 14.98
C ASP A 106 -9.16 -17.46 16.23
N ARG A 107 -7.86 -17.19 16.42
CA ARG A 107 -7.33 -16.46 17.59
C ARG A 107 -7.34 -14.94 17.42
N PHE A 108 -7.67 -14.44 16.24
CA PHE A 108 -7.67 -12.99 15.93
C PHE A 108 -8.97 -12.28 16.33
N GLY A 109 -9.98 -12.98 16.86
CA GLY A 109 -11.23 -12.36 17.34
C GLY A 109 -12.03 -11.67 16.23
N PHE A 110 -11.96 -12.22 15.01
CA PHE A 110 -12.76 -11.79 13.87
C PHE A 110 -14.09 -12.57 13.84
N SER A 111 -15.14 -11.94 13.33
CA SER A 111 -16.38 -12.63 12.98
C SER A 111 -16.16 -13.65 11.85
N THR A 112 -17.08 -14.60 11.68
CA THR A 112 -17.02 -15.62 10.62
C THR A 112 -16.87 -15.02 9.23
N PHE A 113 -17.58 -13.92 8.97
CA PHE A 113 -17.48 -13.17 7.72
C PHE A 113 -16.12 -12.50 7.55
N GLU A 114 -15.64 -11.78 8.57
CA GLU A 114 -14.32 -11.13 8.54
C GLU A 114 -13.20 -12.15 8.34
N LEU A 115 -13.24 -13.30 9.02
CA LEU A 115 -12.27 -14.38 8.84
C LEU A 115 -12.18 -14.82 7.39
N ARG A 116 -13.32 -14.91 6.70
CA ARG A 116 -13.34 -15.31 5.29
C ARG A 116 -12.77 -14.23 4.39
N VAL A 117 -13.11 -12.95 4.61
CA VAL A 117 -12.51 -11.83 3.89
C VAL A 117 -10.99 -11.89 4.03
N TRP A 118 -10.48 -11.99 5.26
CA TRP A 118 -9.04 -12.03 5.50
C TRP A 118 -8.37 -13.29 4.94
N ARG A 119 -9.04 -14.44 4.90
CA ARG A 119 -8.55 -15.63 4.19
C ARG A 119 -8.36 -15.37 2.70
N TYR A 120 -9.32 -14.74 2.03
CA TYR A 120 -9.17 -14.39 0.60
C TYR A 120 -8.04 -13.40 0.37
N PHE A 121 -7.88 -12.41 1.26
CA PHE A 121 -6.75 -11.48 1.20
C PHE A 121 -5.40 -12.20 1.41
N SER A 122 -5.35 -13.19 2.29
CA SER A 122 -4.17 -14.02 2.50
C SER A 122 -3.84 -14.87 1.29
N TYR A 123 -4.82 -15.56 0.71
CA TYR A 123 -4.62 -16.36 -0.51
C TYR A 123 -4.21 -15.49 -1.69
N ALA A 124 -4.82 -14.32 -1.85
CA ALA A 124 -4.41 -13.36 -2.87
C ALA A 124 -2.96 -12.90 -2.69
N SER A 125 -2.53 -12.61 -1.45
CA SER A 125 -1.14 -12.23 -1.15
C SER A 125 -0.14 -13.33 -1.51
N LEU A 126 -0.47 -14.59 -1.22
CA LEU A 126 0.34 -15.75 -1.64
C LEU A 126 0.35 -15.92 -3.17
N GLY A 127 -0.81 -15.72 -3.82
CA GLY A 127 -0.91 -15.72 -5.27
C GLY A 127 -0.03 -14.64 -5.92
N PHE A 128 0.01 -13.42 -5.35
CA PHE A 128 0.87 -12.36 -5.86
C PHE A 128 2.37 -12.66 -5.73
N LEU A 129 2.77 -13.43 -4.71
CA LEU A 129 4.14 -13.92 -4.63
C LEU A 129 4.49 -14.81 -5.81
N VAL A 130 3.60 -15.74 -6.17
CA VAL A 130 3.79 -16.61 -7.35
C VAL A 130 3.78 -15.78 -8.63
N LEU A 131 2.84 -14.84 -8.77
CA LEU A 131 2.75 -13.96 -9.94
C LEU A 131 4.00 -13.12 -10.15
N LEU A 132 4.74 -12.76 -9.09
CA LEU A 132 5.99 -12.00 -9.19
C LEU A 132 7.07 -12.76 -9.98
N PHE A 133 7.05 -14.10 -9.96
CA PHE A 133 7.98 -14.94 -10.71
C PHE A 133 7.46 -15.36 -12.09
N VAL A 134 6.14 -15.28 -12.31
CA VAL A 134 5.51 -15.71 -13.56
C VAL A 134 5.33 -14.54 -14.53
N LEU A 135 4.98 -13.36 -14.03
CA LEU A 135 4.72 -12.19 -14.87
C LEU A 135 6.01 -11.39 -15.10
N PRO A 136 6.29 -10.95 -16.33
CA PRO A 136 7.48 -10.16 -16.66
C PRO A 136 7.46 -8.76 -16.03
N SER A 137 6.27 -8.25 -15.69
CA SER A 137 6.11 -6.92 -15.09
C SER A 137 5.93 -6.98 -13.58
N SER A 138 7.02 -6.80 -12.83
CA SER A 138 6.95 -6.70 -11.36
C SER A 138 6.12 -5.49 -10.89
N THR A 139 6.00 -4.45 -11.72
CA THR A 139 5.17 -3.26 -11.41
C THR A 139 3.68 -3.52 -11.50
N ALA A 140 3.24 -4.37 -12.43
CA ALA A 140 1.83 -4.77 -12.50
C ALA A 140 1.43 -5.57 -11.25
N VAL A 141 2.27 -6.53 -10.87
CA VAL A 141 2.09 -7.33 -9.64
C VAL A 141 2.07 -6.44 -8.41
N ASP A 142 3.01 -5.51 -8.31
CA ASP A 142 3.11 -4.55 -7.21
C ASP A 142 1.81 -3.76 -7.01
N ARG A 143 1.22 -3.23 -8.10
CA ARG A 143 -0.04 -2.47 -8.03
C ARG A 143 -1.23 -3.31 -7.61
N MET A 144 -1.29 -4.57 -8.07
CA MET A 144 -2.35 -5.49 -7.66
C MET A 144 -2.18 -5.90 -6.19
N ALA A 145 -0.94 -6.12 -5.75
CA ALA A 145 -0.62 -6.50 -4.38
C ALA A 145 -0.92 -5.38 -3.38
N LEU A 146 -0.89 -4.11 -3.78
CA LEU A 146 -1.33 -2.99 -2.93
C LEU A 146 -2.78 -3.17 -2.41
N TYR A 147 -3.64 -3.89 -3.13
CA TYR A 147 -5.00 -4.16 -2.68
C TYR A 147 -5.07 -5.14 -1.50
N THR A 148 -4.01 -5.91 -1.22
CA THR A 148 -3.95 -6.82 -0.07
C THR A 148 -3.33 -6.17 1.17
N PHE A 149 -2.81 -4.95 1.07
CA PHE A 149 -2.21 -4.22 2.20
C PHE A 149 -3.09 -4.07 3.45
N PRO A 150 -4.43 -3.92 3.39
CA PRO A 150 -5.21 -3.85 4.62
C PRO A 150 -5.10 -5.12 5.48
N LEU A 151 -4.71 -6.26 4.90
CA LEU A 151 -4.37 -7.46 5.66
C LEU A 151 -3.27 -7.19 6.69
N GLN A 152 -2.22 -6.44 6.32
CA GLN A 152 -1.13 -6.12 7.23
C GLN A 152 -1.65 -5.35 8.45
N LEU A 153 -2.51 -4.35 8.24
CA LEU A 153 -3.10 -3.57 9.32
C LEU A 153 -4.03 -4.42 10.21
N ALA A 154 -4.90 -5.21 9.60
CA ALA A 154 -5.86 -6.04 10.32
C ALA A 154 -5.19 -7.13 11.16
N VAL A 155 -4.14 -7.75 10.63
CA VAL A 155 -3.42 -8.85 11.27
C VAL A 155 -2.43 -8.34 12.30
N LEU A 156 -1.53 -7.42 11.93
CA LEU A 156 -0.44 -6.96 12.81
C LEU A 156 -0.97 -6.26 14.06
N SER A 157 -2.07 -5.50 13.94
CA SER A 157 -2.72 -4.86 15.10
C SER A 157 -3.27 -5.87 16.13
N ARG A 158 -3.55 -7.10 15.70
CA ARG A 158 -4.16 -8.16 16.50
C ARG A 158 -3.22 -9.33 16.80
N VAL A 159 -1.95 -9.25 16.38
CA VAL A 159 -0.92 -10.26 16.73
C VAL A 159 -0.83 -10.48 18.25
N PRO A 160 -0.83 -9.45 19.12
CA PRO A 160 -0.79 -9.67 20.58
C PRO A 160 -2.02 -10.40 21.14
N LEU A 161 -3.16 -10.34 20.44
CA LEU A 161 -4.36 -11.10 20.79
C LEU A 161 -4.23 -12.56 20.36
N ALA A 162 -3.72 -12.81 19.15
CA ALA A 162 -3.55 -14.16 18.62
C ALA A 162 -2.40 -14.93 19.28
N PHE A 163 -1.37 -14.20 19.72
CA PHE A 163 -0.12 -14.68 20.30
C PHE A 163 0.15 -13.93 21.60
N PRO A 164 -0.51 -14.30 22.71
CA PRO A 164 -0.38 -13.61 24.00
C PRO A 164 0.92 -14.02 24.69
N GLN A 165 2.07 -13.61 24.12
CA GLN A 165 3.37 -13.67 24.79
C GLN A 165 3.87 -12.25 25.05
N GLN A 166 4.68 -12.09 26.11
CA GLN A 166 5.22 -10.79 26.54
C GLN A 166 5.99 -10.06 25.42
N GLY A 167 6.52 -10.79 24.42
CA GLY A 167 7.25 -10.22 23.28
C GLY A 167 6.41 -9.89 22.03
N SER A 168 5.13 -10.24 21.95
CA SER A 168 4.31 -10.09 20.73
C SER A 168 4.18 -8.64 20.26
N ARG A 169 4.02 -7.69 21.19
CA ARG A 169 3.98 -6.26 20.89
C ARG A 169 5.33 -5.75 20.39
N ALA A 170 6.41 -6.18 21.04
CA ALA A 170 7.77 -5.82 20.63
C ALA A 170 8.10 -6.36 19.23
N LEU A 171 7.60 -7.55 18.87
CA LEU A 171 7.74 -8.11 17.52
C LEU A 171 7.03 -7.25 16.47
N VAL A 172 5.80 -6.79 16.73
CA VAL A 172 5.07 -5.91 15.80
C VAL A 172 5.77 -4.56 15.63
N VAL A 173 6.27 -3.99 16.73
CA VAL A 173 7.05 -2.74 16.70
C VAL A 173 8.36 -2.94 15.95
N GLY A 174 9.08 -4.02 16.23
CA GLY A 174 10.34 -4.37 15.56
C GLY A 174 10.16 -4.61 14.06
N TYR A 175 9.09 -5.32 13.67
CA TYR A 175 8.72 -5.48 12.26
C TYR A 175 8.44 -4.13 11.60
N SER A 176 7.63 -3.28 12.23
CA SER A 176 7.29 -1.96 11.69
C SER A 176 8.51 -1.07 11.56
N LEU A 177 9.42 -1.12 12.54
CA LEU A 177 10.69 -0.40 12.52
C LEU A 177 11.58 -0.90 11.38
N ALA A 178 11.71 -2.22 11.21
CA ALA A 178 12.50 -2.82 10.14
C ALA A 178 12.00 -2.40 8.76
N VAL A 179 10.68 -2.39 8.54
CA VAL A 179 10.06 -1.89 7.31
C VAL A 179 10.44 -0.42 7.06
N GLN A 180 10.35 0.43 8.07
CA GLN A 180 10.70 1.84 7.93
C GLN A 180 12.21 2.05 7.71
N LEU A 181 13.06 1.24 8.34
CA LEU A 181 14.51 1.27 8.11
C LEU A 181 14.86 0.84 6.69
N VAL A 182 14.23 -0.22 6.18
CA VAL A 182 14.41 -0.65 4.78
C VAL A 182 13.98 0.46 3.84
N TRP A 183 12.82 1.07 4.07
CA TRP A 183 12.37 2.20 3.26
C TRP A 183 13.37 3.37 3.32
N LEU A 184 13.85 3.75 4.50
CA LEU A 184 14.76 4.89 4.67
C LEU A 184 16.12 4.68 3.99
N ASN A 185 16.63 3.44 3.97
CA ASN A 185 17.96 3.14 3.42
C ASN A 185 17.93 2.77 1.94
N PHE A 186 16.85 2.15 1.45
CA PHE A 186 16.80 1.58 0.10
C PHE A 186 15.80 2.25 -0.83
N ALA A 187 14.92 3.15 -0.35
CA ALA A 187 14.02 3.86 -1.26
C ALA A 187 14.79 4.91 -2.06
N SER A 188 14.65 4.87 -3.38
CA SER A 188 15.26 5.81 -4.34
C SER A 188 15.00 7.28 -4.04
N HIS A 189 13.89 7.58 -3.35
CA HIS A 189 13.48 8.93 -2.98
C HIS A 189 13.71 9.26 -1.50
N ALA A 190 14.28 8.36 -0.69
CA ALA A 190 14.53 8.60 0.73
C ALA A 190 15.40 9.85 0.97
N GLY A 191 16.32 10.15 0.05
CA GLY A 191 17.17 11.34 0.10
C GLY A 191 16.40 12.68 0.10
N TYR A 192 15.16 12.72 -0.40
CA TYR A 192 14.32 13.93 -0.34
C TYR A 192 13.65 14.13 1.02
N TRP A 193 13.48 13.06 1.79
CA TRP A 193 12.84 13.10 3.11
C TRP A 193 13.86 13.32 4.25
N VAL A 194 15.13 12.95 4.05
CA VAL A 194 16.21 13.08 5.04
C VAL A 194 16.98 14.40 4.92
N ARG A 195 16.86 15.13 3.80
CA ARG A 195 17.67 16.33 3.54
C ARG A 195 17.13 17.59 4.24
N THR A 196 17.54 17.82 5.50
CA THR A 196 17.47 19.13 6.18
C THR A 196 18.77 19.95 6.04
N THR A 197 19.54 19.79 4.96
CA THR A 197 20.79 20.57 4.77
C THR A 197 20.56 22.04 4.42
N SER A 198 19.33 22.51 4.19
CA SER A 198 19.06 23.95 3.96
C SER A 198 19.13 24.82 5.22
N ILE A 199 19.06 24.24 6.43
CA ILE A 199 19.04 25.02 7.68
C ILE A 199 20.47 25.41 8.12
N ARG A 200 21.48 24.58 7.82
CA ARG A 200 22.86 24.85 8.23
C ARG A 200 23.58 25.88 7.33
N SER A 201 23.24 25.98 6.05
CA SER A 201 23.86 26.97 5.14
C SER A 201 23.35 28.40 5.36
N LYS A 202 22.13 28.58 5.88
CA LYS A 202 21.59 29.93 6.18
C LYS A 202 22.25 30.59 7.39
N ARG A 203 22.77 29.82 8.37
CA ARG A 203 23.49 30.38 9.53
C ARG A 203 24.89 30.89 9.18
N SER A 204 25.60 30.24 8.26
CA SER A 204 26.94 30.67 7.83
C SER A 204 26.91 31.93 6.95
N VAL A 205 25.86 32.12 6.13
CA VAL A 205 25.65 33.36 5.36
C VAL A 205 25.31 34.54 6.28
N ARG A 206 24.47 34.33 7.30
CA ARG A 206 24.10 35.40 8.26
C ARG A 206 25.28 35.85 9.14
N LEU A 207 26.17 34.92 9.52
CA LEU A 207 27.40 35.23 10.26
C LEU A 207 28.45 35.95 9.41
N ARG A 208 28.55 35.66 8.10
CA ARG A 208 29.42 36.43 7.19
C ARG A 208 28.89 37.84 6.94
N ALA A 209 27.57 38.02 6.83
CA ALA A 209 26.96 39.34 6.65
C ALA A 209 27.15 40.27 7.86
N LEU A 210 27.17 39.72 9.08
CA LEU A 210 27.46 40.50 10.30
C LEU A 210 28.94 40.86 10.44
N ARG A 211 29.86 40.06 9.87
CA ARG A 211 31.31 40.34 9.91
C ARG A 211 31.71 41.48 8.96
N TYR A 212 30.98 41.67 7.85
CA TYR A 212 31.21 42.78 6.91
C TYR A 212 30.62 44.12 7.37
N ARG A 213 29.67 44.12 8.31
CA ARG A 213 29.09 45.36 8.87
C ARG A 213 29.94 45.99 9.99
N GLY A 214 31.01 45.32 10.42
CA GLY A 214 31.90 45.76 11.51
C GLY A 214 33.20 46.46 11.09
N TYR A 215 33.47 46.60 9.79
CA TYR A 215 34.70 47.22 9.26
C TYR A 215 34.38 48.32 8.24
N GLY A 216 33.53 49.26 8.61
CA GLY A 216 33.22 50.44 7.82
C GLY A 216 33.44 51.71 8.63
N ALA A 217 34.70 52.05 8.94
CA ALA A 217 35.09 53.40 9.35
C ALA A 217 36.62 53.57 9.27
N LEU A 218 37.14 54.15 8.19
CA LEU A 218 37.82 55.46 8.20
C LEU A 218 38.37 55.82 6.79
N PRO A 219 38.24 57.09 6.36
CA PRO A 219 38.67 57.57 5.05
C PRO A 219 39.99 58.36 5.12
N THR A 220 40.86 58.22 4.13
CA THR A 220 41.92 59.20 3.78
C THR A 220 42.34 58.93 2.33
N MET A 221 41.97 59.79 1.37
CA MET A 221 42.62 61.05 0.98
C MET A 221 43.99 60.89 0.29
N LEU A 222 44.00 61.42 -0.95
CA LEU A 222 45.06 62.16 -1.65
C LEU A 222 46.05 61.39 -2.55
N ARG A 223 45.99 61.80 -3.84
CA ARG A 223 47.08 62.23 -4.75
C ARG A 223 48.14 61.18 -5.14
N ASP A 224 48.59 61.07 -6.38
CA ASP A 224 48.36 61.72 -7.69
C ASP A 224 48.59 60.65 -8.76
#